data_AF-A0A6N7AWX4-F1
#
_entry.id   AF-A0A6N7AWX4-F1
#
_cell.length_a   1.000
_cell.length_b   1.000
_cell.length_c   1.000
_cell.angle_alpha   90.00
_cell.angle_beta   90.00
_cell.angle_gamma   90.00
#
_symmetry.space_group_name_H-M   'P 1'
#
loop_
_entity.id
_entity.type
_entity.pdbx_description
1 polymer ?
#
loop_
_entity_poly.entity_id
_entity_poly.type
_entity_poly.pdbx_seq_one_letter_code
_entity_poly.pdbx_strand_id
1 'polypeptide(L)'
;MRNNDGVYSLEKLEKLEVILTCHKSRLKKVLKNEMYGEASQGFAFNKLVGVIWMSLKTKAAVSILSMALVVTVYSFFSFTGAQAAAHVTLQVNPAVQFTVANNNKVIEVQALNDEAKSLVEGLKLIGTEVTEVLELLTDKAIQLGFVKSNEEFVLSFRTAAKDNNDQLLNKLAEEAKITVSARLVAANQDNEVKTAVISEELFELAMKEGVFPSAYIDLLEANVSQETIQEILLLSNTEGVDKVKFLEELDTFISAMEDMLEADIDEKQAFTLLQGALLADKEIEELSTIVAAMIDIKDAGGNPEQILAFIKAALEQGIDQETLLEEITTLTAAYIDMIEEGISEEAASTLIKEAMKADPSLEEITTITSALIDLVEDGLTEAEAMAKVQAAIAADPSLENLDDLLDRV
;
A
#
# COMPACT_ATOMS: atom_id res chain seq x y z
N MET A 1 31.51 33.36 -21.81
CA MET A 1 32.96 33.44 -21.49
C MET A 1 33.15 32.94 -20.09
N ARG A 2 34.08 32.00 -19.91
CA ARG A 2 34.40 31.29 -18.67
C ARG A 2 35.03 32.27 -17.65
N ASN A 3 34.71 32.10 -16.37
CA ASN A 3 35.60 32.18 -15.19
C ASN A 3 34.79 31.57 -14.03
N ASN A 4 35.07 30.34 -13.59
CA ASN A 4 36.08 29.97 -12.56
C ASN A 4 36.03 30.92 -11.36
N ASP A 5 35.29 30.51 -10.32
CA ASP A 5 35.76 30.42 -8.94
C ASP A 5 34.70 29.66 -8.12
N GLY A 6 35.02 28.41 -7.80
CA GLY A 6 34.18 27.54 -7.00
C GLY A 6 34.19 27.95 -5.54
N VAL A 7 33.16 28.69 -5.11
CA VAL A 7 32.75 28.85 -3.71
C VAL A 7 31.23 29.02 -3.69
N TYR A 8 30.48 28.00 -3.24
CA TYR A 8 29.06 28.16 -2.98
C TYR A 8 28.86 28.91 -1.66
N SER A 9 28.40 30.16 -1.78
CA SER A 9 27.93 31.02 -0.71
C SER A 9 26.55 30.55 -0.22
N LEU A 10 26.44 30.21 1.06
CA LEU A 10 25.17 29.93 1.74
C LEU A 10 24.44 31.25 2.04
N GLU A 11 23.71 31.77 1.05
CA GLU A 11 22.74 32.85 1.27
C GLU A 11 21.52 32.67 0.37
N LYS A 12 20.49 31.99 0.89
CA LYS A 12 19.05 32.26 0.71
C LYS A 12 18.22 31.12 1.29
N LEU A 13 17.94 31.19 2.59
CA LEU A 13 16.73 30.61 3.15
C LEU A 13 15.77 31.78 3.41
N GLU A 14 14.77 31.91 2.53
CA GLU A 14 13.67 32.84 2.72
C GLU A 14 12.89 32.48 4.00
N LYS A 15 12.56 33.50 4.79
CA LYS A 15 11.80 33.40 6.03
C LYS A 15 10.39 32.87 5.74
N LEU A 16 10.02 31.74 6.33
CA LEU A 16 8.60 31.38 6.51
C LEU A 16 8.02 32.19 7.68
N GLU A 17 7.24 33.22 7.35
CA GLU A 17 6.32 33.87 8.29
C GLU A 17 5.12 32.94 8.54
N VAL A 18 4.99 32.40 9.75
CA VAL A 18 3.76 31.77 10.21
C VAL A 18 2.94 32.80 10.97
N ILE A 19 1.86 33.29 10.36
CA ILE A 19 0.88 34.18 10.96
C ILE A 19 -0.07 33.33 11.83
N LEU A 20 0.16 33.29 13.15
CA LEU A 20 -0.82 32.77 14.11
C LEU A 20 -1.83 33.88 14.46
N THR A 21 -3.04 33.80 13.92
CA THR A 21 -4.16 34.62 14.38
C THR A 21 -4.81 33.96 15.60
N CYS A 22 -4.47 34.40 16.82
CA CYS A 22 -5.31 34.15 17.98
C CYS A 22 -5.43 35.39 18.89
N HIS A 23 -6.65 35.64 19.35
CA HIS A 23 -7.12 36.92 19.87
C HIS A 23 -6.55 37.25 21.27
N LYS A 24 -5.81 38.36 21.38
CA LYS A 24 -5.01 38.84 22.54
C LYS A 24 -5.76 38.99 23.88
N SER A 25 -7.10 38.92 23.87
CA SER A 25 -7.96 39.15 25.04
C SER A 25 -8.26 37.90 25.88
N ARG A 26 -8.09 36.68 25.35
CA ARG A 26 -8.36 35.43 26.10
C ARG A 26 -7.18 34.96 26.96
N LEU A 27 -5.94 35.22 26.55
CA LEU A 27 -4.72 34.79 27.27
C LEU A 27 -4.49 35.55 28.60
N LYS A 28 -4.89 36.83 28.67
CA LYS A 28 -4.71 37.66 29.89
C LYS A 28 -5.61 37.27 31.06
N LYS A 29 -6.72 36.56 30.82
CA LYS A 29 -7.70 36.21 31.86
C LYS A 29 -7.35 34.91 32.59
N VAL A 30 -6.70 33.98 31.90
CA VAL A 30 -6.29 32.69 32.48
C VAL A 30 -5.05 32.86 33.36
N LEU A 31 -4.05 33.62 32.91
CA LEU A 31 -2.79 33.80 33.65
C LEU A 31 -2.91 34.63 34.95
N LYS A 32 -4.00 35.36 35.16
CA LYS A 32 -4.15 36.22 36.35
C LYS A 32 -4.78 35.50 37.55
N ASN A 33 -5.45 34.37 37.35
CA ASN A 33 -6.22 33.72 38.41
C ASN A 33 -5.51 32.55 39.12
N GLU A 34 -4.40 32.02 38.59
CA GLU A 34 -3.73 30.86 39.21
C GLU A 34 -2.46 31.20 39.99
N MET A 35 -2.00 32.46 40.00
CA MET A 35 -0.73 32.85 40.64
C MET A 35 -0.85 33.54 42.00
N TYR A 36 -2.05 33.70 42.56
CA TYR A 36 -2.23 34.24 43.91
C TYR A 36 -3.23 33.41 44.70
N GLY A 37 -2.75 32.29 45.25
CA GLY A 37 -3.48 31.43 46.18
C GLY A 37 -2.53 30.69 47.09
N GLU A 38 -2.38 31.23 48.31
CA GLU A 38 -1.94 30.59 49.55
C GLU A 38 -0.48 30.11 49.73
N ALA A 39 0.16 30.79 50.67
CA ALA A 39 1.43 30.47 51.27
C ALA A 39 1.27 29.48 52.42
N SER A 40 2.18 28.51 52.54
CA SER A 40 2.49 27.85 53.81
C SER A 40 3.97 27.50 53.91
N GLN A 41 4.66 28.23 54.81
CA GLN A 41 5.75 27.84 55.72
C GLN A 41 6.87 26.90 55.19
N GLY A 42 8.16 27.17 55.26
CA GLY A 42 8.96 28.20 55.91
C GLY A 42 10.39 27.67 56.03
N PHE A 43 11.38 28.33 55.42
CA PHE A 43 12.80 28.14 55.75
C PHE A 43 13.58 29.43 55.43
N ALA A 44 14.48 29.80 56.34
CA ALA A 44 14.93 31.18 56.57
C ALA A 44 15.69 31.85 55.41
N PHE A 45 15.08 32.86 54.79
CA PHE A 45 15.72 33.72 53.77
C PHE A 45 16.77 34.69 54.34
N ASN A 46 16.74 34.97 55.65
CA ASN A 46 17.58 36.04 56.24
C ASN A 46 19.00 35.63 56.61
N LYS A 47 19.42 34.38 56.35
CA LYS A 47 20.82 33.95 56.56
C LYS A 47 21.66 33.90 55.27
N LEU A 48 21.01 33.95 54.09
CA LEU A 48 21.71 33.94 52.79
C LEU A 48 22.20 35.34 52.37
N VAL A 49 21.58 36.40 52.90
CA VAL A 49 21.91 37.79 52.53
C VAL A 49 23.22 38.28 53.19
N GLY A 50 23.67 37.63 54.27
CA GLY A 50 24.87 38.05 55.02
C GLY A 50 26.20 37.51 54.49
N VAL A 51 26.21 36.53 53.59
CA VAL A 51 27.45 35.94 53.04
C VAL A 51 27.88 36.60 51.72
N ILE A 52 27.01 37.39 51.08
CA ILE A 52 27.31 38.11 49.83
C ILE A 52 27.74 39.56 50.12
N TRP A 53 28.52 39.74 51.19
CA TRP A 53 29.26 40.98 51.48
C TRP A 53 30.75 40.68 51.61
N MET A 54 31.35 40.08 50.58
CA MET A 54 32.80 40.11 50.41
C MET A 54 33.16 40.42 48.95
N SER A 55 33.64 41.65 48.78
CA SER A 55 34.48 42.19 47.69
C SER A 55 34.20 41.70 46.26
N LEU A 56 33.36 42.49 45.58
CA LEU A 56 33.37 42.65 44.13
C LEU A 56 34.73 43.09 43.61
N LYS A 57 35.57 42.13 43.19
CA LYS A 57 36.59 42.33 42.17
C LYS A 57 36.62 41.12 41.26
N THR A 58 35.65 41.04 40.34
CA THR A 58 35.65 40.38 39.01
C THR A 58 34.21 40.03 38.60
N LYS A 59 33.45 41.04 38.15
CA LYS A 59 32.05 40.85 37.67
C LYS A 59 31.92 40.03 36.38
N ALA A 60 33.03 39.66 35.73
CA ALA A 60 32.99 38.85 34.51
C ALA A 60 32.87 37.33 34.79
N ALA A 61 33.52 36.80 35.84
CA ALA A 61 33.67 35.35 36.00
C ALA A 61 32.38 34.61 36.39
N VAL A 62 31.48 35.24 37.15
CA VAL A 62 30.25 34.59 37.66
C VAL A 62 29.11 34.58 36.63
N SER A 63 29.05 35.59 35.75
CA SER A 63 28.09 35.60 34.63
C SER A 63 28.45 34.59 33.55
N ILE A 64 29.76 34.40 33.30
CA ILE A 64 30.24 33.43 32.31
C ILE A 64 30.00 32.00 32.80
N LEU A 65 30.22 31.69 34.09
CA LEU A 65 29.95 30.34 34.63
C LEU A 65 28.46 29.99 34.66
N SER A 66 27.58 30.93 34.98
CA SER A 66 26.12 30.68 35.00
C SER A 66 25.54 30.58 33.59
N MET A 67 26.00 31.41 32.65
CA MET A 67 25.64 31.28 31.24
C MET A 67 26.20 30.00 30.63
N ALA A 68 27.43 29.61 30.98
CA ALA A 68 28.01 28.35 30.54
C ALA A 68 27.25 27.15 31.11
N LEU A 69 26.77 27.19 32.36
CA LEU A 69 26.00 26.09 32.94
C LEU A 69 24.58 26.02 32.37
N VAL A 70 23.92 27.15 32.11
CA VAL A 70 22.63 27.19 31.39
C VAL A 70 22.79 26.75 29.94
N VAL A 71 23.85 27.16 29.25
CA VAL A 71 24.17 26.68 27.89
C VAL A 71 24.58 25.22 27.91
N THR A 72 25.28 24.72 28.94
CA THR A 72 25.64 23.30 29.05
C THR A 72 24.41 22.47 29.37
N VAL A 73 23.50 22.92 30.23
CA VAL A 73 22.22 22.24 30.53
C VAL A 73 21.25 22.33 29.35
N TYR A 74 21.20 23.47 28.65
CA TYR A 74 20.37 23.64 27.44
C TYR A 74 20.95 22.88 26.25
N SER A 75 22.27 22.84 26.09
CA SER A 75 22.95 21.97 25.13
C SER A 75 22.83 20.51 25.56
N PHE A 76 22.82 20.16 26.84
CA PHE A 76 22.57 18.79 27.30
C PHE A 76 21.11 18.39 27.02
N PHE A 77 20.13 19.27 27.26
CA PHE A 77 18.72 19.03 26.92
C PHE A 77 18.45 19.05 25.40
N SER A 78 19.15 19.89 24.63
CA SER A 78 19.05 19.95 23.16
C SER A 78 19.84 18.82 22.48
N PHE A 79 20.90 18.31 23.12
CA PHE A 79 21.70 17.16 22.67
C PHE A 79 21.11 15.83 23.14
N THR A 80 20.29 15.85 24.20
CA THR A 80 19.35 14.77 24.53
C THR A 80 17.99 14.97 23.88
N GLY A 81 17.88 15.87 22.89
CA GLY A 81 16.81 15.79 21.92
C GLY A 81 16.93 14.41 21.30
N ALA A 82 16.13 13.47 21.78
CA ALA A 82 16.14 12.10 21.33
C ALA A 82 15.82 12.17 19.83
N GLN A 83 16.87 12.13 19.02
CA GLN A 83 16.75 12.18 17.58
C GLN A 83 15.86 11.00 17.21
N ALA A 84 14.70 11.28 16.60
CA ALA A 84 13.77 10.25 16.17
C ALA A 84 14.55 9.29 15.27
N ALA A 85 14.57 8.01 15.63
CA ALA A 85 15.34 6.99 14.93
C ALA A 85 14.44 6.23 13.96
N ALA A 86 13.22 5.97 14.42
CA ALA A 86 12.21 5.19 13.73
C ALA A 86 10.83 5.70 14.16
N HIS A 87 9.88 5.65 13.24
CA HIS A 87 8.47 5.67 13.62
C HIS A 87 7.96 4.23 13.50
N VAL A 88 7.27 3.71 14.52
CA VAL A 88 6.75 2.34 14.50
C VAL A 88 5.24 2.45 14.51
N THR A 89 4.55 1.85 13.55
CA THR A 89 3.09 1.89 13.46
C THR A 89 2.53 0.49 13.71
N LEU A 90 1.92 0.29 14.88
CA LEU A 90 1.23 -0.95 15.22
C LEU A 90 -0.20 -0.92 14.68
N GLN A 91 -0.58 -1.88 13.86
CA GLN A 91 -1.90 -1.94 13.25
C GLN A 91 -2.59 -3.25 13.56
N VAL A 92 -3.21 -3.25 14.71
CA VAL A 92 -3.85 -4.43 15.28
C VAL A 92 -5.22 -4.00 15.69
N ASN A 93 -5.98 -3.49 14.72
CA ASN A 93 -7.34 -2.97 14.85
C ASN A 93 -7.82 -2.95 16.32
N PRO A 94 -7.43 -1.93 17.10
CA PRO A 94 -7.10 -0.57 16.68
C PRO A 94 -5.66 -0.24 16.21
N ALA A 95 -5.54 0.82 15.40
CA ALA A 95 -4.28 1.31 14.87
C ALA A 95 -3.63 2.38 15.78
N VAL A 96 -2.43 2.09 16.29
CA VAL A 96 -1.65 2.98 17.15
C VAL A 96 -0.28 3.25 16.53
N GLN A 97 0.09 4.51 16.43
CA GLN A 97 1.40 4.93 15.96
C GLN A 97 2.30 5.36 17.11
N PHE A 98 3.57 4.97 17.04
CA PHE A 98 4.62 5.35 17.98
C PHE A 98 5.76 6.05 17.26
N THR A 99 6.37 7.01 17.92
CA THR A 99 7.70 7.50 17.54
C THR A 99 8.71 6.91 18.51
N VAL A 100 9.78 6.32 18.00
CA VAL A 100 10.81 5.62 18.77
C VAL A 100 12.15 6.33 18.61
N ALA A 101 12.84 6.57 19.73
CA ALA A 101 14.17 7.14 19.78
C ALA A 101 15.26 6.11 19.47
N ASN A 102 16.49 6.57 19.21
CA ASN A 102 17.67 5.73 18.91
C ASN A 102 18.00 4.67 19.97
N ASN A 103 17.44 4.78 21.18
CA ASN A 103 17.61 3.84 22.28
C ASN A 103 16.40 2.90 22.45
N ASN A 104 15.59 2.71 21.39
CA ASN A 104 14.38 1.91 21.36
C ASN A 104 13.27 2.34 22.33
N LYS A 105 13.34 3.57 22.85
CA LYS A 105 12.30 4.11 23.75
C LYS A 105 11.26 4.90 22.98
N VAL A 106 10.01 4.69 23.34
CA VAL A 106 8.88 5.45 22.79
C VAL A 106 8.93 6.89 23.29
N ILE A 107 8.87 7.85 22.38
CA ILE A 107 8.85 9.28 22.68
C ILE A 107 7.50 9.95 22.38
N GLU A 108 6.68 9.33 21.54
CA GLU A 108 5.35 9.81 21.17
C GLU A 108 4.41 8.64 20.88
N VAL A 109 3.13 8.82 21.17
CA VAL A 109 2.06 7.87 20.87
C VAL A 109 0.87 8.62 20.28
N GLN A 110 0.39 8.17 19.13
CA GLN A 110 -0.79 8.69 18.46
C GLN A 110 -1.79 7.56 18.22
N ALA A 111 -3.01 7.74 18.71
CA ALA A 111 -4.15 6.89 18.35
C ALA A 111 -4.68 7.32 16.98
N LEU A 112 -4.70 6.41 16.00
CA LEU A 112 -5.12 6.72 14.63
C LEU A 112 -6.65 6.56 14.44
N ASN A 113 -7.31 5.78 15.29
CA ASN A 113 -8.77 5.64 15.34
C ASN A 113 -9.33 5.79 16.77
N ASP A 114 -10.65 5.73 16.94
CA ASP A 114 -11.29 5.94 18.25
C ASP A 114 -11.07 4.75 19.20
N GLU A 115 -11.03 3.54 18.65
CA GLU A 115 -10.71 2.30 19.36
C GLU A 115 -9.28 2.33 19.91
N ALA A 116 -8.34 2.95 19.19
CA ALA A 116 -6.95 3.13 19.60
C ALA A 116 -6.82 4.00 20.84
N LYS A 117 -7.71 4.98 21.02
CA LYS A 117 -7.73 5.81 22.24
C LYS A 117 -7.97 4.95 23.47
N SER A 118 -8.92 4.01 23.37
CA SER A 118 -9.22 3.06 24.43
C SER A 118 -8.03 2.13 24.71
N LEU A 119 -7.28 1.75 23.67
CA LEU A 119 -6.10 0.91 23.81
C LEU A 119 -4.95 1.63 24.53
N VAL A 120 -4.69 2.91 24.24
CA VAL A 120 -3.58 3.64 24.88
C VAL A 120 -3.91 4.22 26.25
N GLU A 121 -5.21 4.36 26.60
CA GLU A 121 -5.64 5.01 27.83
C GLU A 121 -5.11 4.33 29.12
N GLY A 122 -4.53 5.11 30.04
CA GLY A 122 -4.06 4.57 31.32
C GLY A 122 -2.77 3.73 31.26
N LEU A 123 -2.15 3.59 30.08
CA LEU A 123 -0.84 2.96 29.92
C LEU A 123 0.28 3.99 29.98
N LYS A 124 1.39 3.64 30.63
CA LYS A 124 2.62 4.45 30.63
C LYS A 124 3.51 4.02 29.46
N LEU A 125 3.27 4.61 28.29
CA LEU A 125 3.95 4.24 27.05
C LEU A 125 5.20 5.09 26.79
N ILE A 126 5.15 6.39 27.09
CA ILE A 126 6.28 7.31 26.83
C ILE A 126 7.44 7.01 27.79
N GLY A 127 8.64 6.83 27.21
CA GLY A 127 9.88 6.50 27.89
C GLY A 127 10.11 5.01 28.15
N THR A 128 9.15 4.18 27.75
CA THR A 128 9.16 2.71 27.84
C THR A 128 9.80 2.13 26.57
N GLU A 129 10.41 0.94 26.66
CA GLU A 129 10.95 0.27 25.48
C GLU A 129 9.82 -0.15 24.53
N VAL A 130 10.06 -0.09 23.22
CA VAL A 130 9.05 -0.42 22.21
C VAL A 130 8.51 -1.84 22.34
N THR A 131 9.35 -2.85 22.64
CA THR A 131 8.89 -4.24 22.83
C THR A 131 7.96 -4.37 24.04
N GLU A 132 8.29 -3.75 25.17
CA GLU A 132 7.43 -3.69 26.36
C GLU A 132 6.11 -2.94 26.07
N VAL A 133 6.16 -1.87 25.27
CA VAL A 133 4.95 -1.17 24.81
C VAL A 133 4.06 -2.09 23.96
N LEU A 134 4.65 -2.85 23.03
CA LEU A 134 3.92 -3.82 22.21
C LEU A 134 3.28 -4.91 23.07
N GLU A 135 3.97 -5.42 24.09
CA GLU A 135 3.39 -6.37 25.04
C GLU A 135 2.18 -5.79 25.78
N LEU A 136 2.33 -4.60 26.36
CA LEU A 136 1.26 -3.95 27.13
C LEU A 136 0.03 -3.68 26.27
N LEU A 137 0.23 -3.29 25.02
CA LEU A 137 -0.85 -3.03 24.08
C LEU A 137 -1.49 -4.34 23.61
N THR A 138 -0.71 -5.39 23.36
CA THR A 138 -1.24 -6.71 22.99
C THR A 138 -2.09 -7.28 24.12
N ASP A 139 -1.58 -7.27 25.36
CA ASP A 139 -2.31 -7.72 26.55
C ASP A 139 -3.63 -6.96 26.72
N LYS A 140 -3.61 -5.64 26.48
CA LYS A 140 -4.79 -4.80 26.61
C LYS A 140 -5.77 -5.00 25.44
N ALA A 141 -5.29 -5.25 24.22
CA ALA A 141 -6.14 -5.57 23.08
C ALA A 141 -6.90 -6.89 23.31
N ILE A 142 -6.21 -7.89 23.88
CA ILE A 142 -6.82 -9.14 24.32
C ILE A 142 -7.87 -8.88 25.41
N GLN A 143 -7.53 -8.08 26.43
CA GLN A 143 -8.46 -7.75 27.52
C GLN A 143 -9.73 -7.04 27.04
N LEU A 144 -9.59 -6.14 26.08
CA LEU A 144 -10.72 -5.38 25.50
C LEU A 144 -11.51 -6.20 24.48
N GLY A 145 -11.06 -7.41 24.13
CA GLY A 145 -11.71 -8.26 23.14
C GLY A 145 -11.53 -7.78 21.69
N PHE A 146 -10.50 -6.96 21.44
CA PHE A 146 -10.13 -6.53 20.09
C PHE A 146 -9.42 -7.63 19.31
N VAL A 147 -8.80 -8.59 20.00
CA VAL A 147 -8.24 -9.79 19.38
C VAL A 147 -9.32 -10.84 19.30
N LYS A 148 -9.82 -11.12 18.09
CA LYS A 148 -10.61 -12.34 17.83
C LYS A 148 -9.70 -13.42 17.28
N SER A 149 -9.96 -14.68 17.65
CA SER A 149 -9.16 -15.80 17.16
C SER A 149 -9.26 -15.91 15.63
N ASN A 150 -8.15 -16.26 14.98
CA ASN A 150 -7.99 -16.37 13.53
C ASN A 150 -8.05 -15.03 12.75
N GLU A 151 -7.98 -13.87 13.42
CA GLU A 151 -7.76 -12.58 12.74
C GLU A 151 -6.26 -12.26 12.66
N GLU A 152 -5.86 -11.48 11.65
CA GLU A 152 -4.45 -11.11 11.48
C GLU A 152 -4.01 -9.96 12.39
N PHE A 153 -2.75 -10.01 12.81
CA PHE A 153 -2.13 -9.04 13.71
C PHE A 153 -0.98 -8.34 12.99
N VAL A 154 -1.22 -7.14 12.45
CA VAL A 154 -0.25 -6.46 11.58
C VAL A 154 0.62 -5.48 12.37
N LEU A 155 1.94 -5.64 12.29
CA LEU A 155 2.92 -4.66 12.80
C LEU A 155 3.65 -4.02 11.62
N SER A 156 3.61 -2.71 11.50
CA SER A 156 4.38 -2.00 10.47
C SER A 156 5.46 -1.12 11.09
N PHE A 157 6.66 -1.16 10.55
CA PHE A 157 7.82 -0.43 11.05
C PHE A 157 8.28 0.54 9.97
N ARG A 158 8.60 1.78 10.33
CA ARG A 158 9.14 2.76 9.38
C ARG A 158 10.35 3.49 9.98
N THR A 159 11.25 3.92 9.12
CA THR A 159 12.39 4.73 9.57
C THR A 159 11.95 6.20 9.71
N ALA A 160 12.52 6.93 10.67
CA ALA A 160 12.32 8.37 10.79
C ALA A 160 13.39 9.18 10.01
N ALA A 161 14.34 8.50 9.36
CA ALA A 161 15.52 9.11 8.75
C ALA A 161 15.73 8.60 7.31
N LYS A 162 16.06 9.51 6.39
CA LYS A 162 16.47 9.20 5.01
C LYS A 162 17.71 8.30 4.88
N ASP A 163 18.42 8.06 5.97
CA ASP A 163 19.56 7.16 6.02
C ASP A 163 19.08 5.78 6.46
N ASN A 164 18.79 4.93 5.47
CA ASN A 164 18.46 3.51 5.57
C ASN A 164 19.33 2.79 6.61
N ASN A 165 18.80 2.62 7.81
CA ASN A 165 19.33 1.68 8.78
C ASN A 165 18.41 0.47 8.87
N ASP A 166 18.11 -0.10 7.70
CA ASP A 166 17.17 -1.21 7.49
C ASP A 166 17.51 -2.41 8.39
N GLN A 167 18.78 -2.61 8.74
CA GLN A 167 19.20 -3.66 9.67
C GLN A 167 18.65 -3.49 11.09
N LEU A 168 18.61 -2.25 11.60
CA LEU A 168 18.06 -1.97 12.93
C LEU A 168 16.53 -2.17 12.92
N LEU A 169 15.87 -1.72 11.86
CA LEU A 169 14.42 -1.86 11.71
C LEU A 169 13.99 -3.29 11.50
N ASN A 170 14.67 -4.05 10.65
CA ASN A 170 14.40 -5.47 10.45
C ASN A 170 14.59 -6.23 11.76
N LYS A 171 15.67 -5.94 12.49
CA LYS A 171 15.88 -6.54 13.82
C LYS A 171 14.73 -6.21 14.77
N LEU A 172 14.28 -4.95 14.79
CA LEU A 172 13.19 -4.52 15.64
C LEU A 172 11.85 -5.16 15.23
N ALA A 173 11.60 -5.30 13.93
CA ALA A 173 10.42 -5.94 13.38
C ALA A 173 10.36 -7.42 13.78
N GLU A 174 11.49 -8.13 13.68
CA GLU A 174 11.61 -9.52 14.13
C GLU A 174 11.41 -9.66 15.65
N GLU A 175 12.07 -8.81 16.45
CA GLU A 175 11.90 -8.83 17.91
C GLU A 175 10.45 -8.56 18.32
N ALA A 176 9.79 -7.64 17.62
CA ALA A 176 8.38 -7.34 17.81
C ALA A 176 7.46 -8.50 17.40
N LYS A 177 7.71 -9.12 16.23
CA LYS A 177 6.98 -10.31 15.76
C LYS A 177 7.02 -11.42 16.80
N ILE A 178 8.21 -11.75 17.29
CA ILE A 178 8.43 -12.79 18.31
C ILE A 178 7.68 -12.45 19.61
N THR A 179 7.82 -11.21 20.07
CA THR A 179 7.23 -10.74 21.34
C THR A 179 5.72 -10.83 21.31
N VAL A 180 5.10 -10.27 20.27
CA VAL A 180 3.65 -10.28 20.07
C VAL A 180 3.13 -11.71 19.91
N SER A 181 3.75 -12.51 19.04
CA SER A 181 3.35 -13.91 18.81
C SER A 181 3.39 -14.71 20.11
N ALA A 182 4.43 -14.54 20.94
CA ALA A 182 4.54 -15.22 22.22
C ALA A 182 3.42 -14.84 23.19
N ARG A 183 2.99 -13.57 23.20
CA ARG A 183 1.87 -13.11 24.04
C ARG A 183 0.53 -13.65 23.57
N LEU A 184 0.27 -13.68 22.27
CA LEU A 184 -0.94 -14.25 21.68
C LEU A 184 -1.06 -15.74 22.01
N VAL A 185 0.01 -16.51 21.79
CA VAL A 185 0.05 -17.94 22.15
C VAL A 185 -0.17 -18.15 23.66
N ALA A 186 0.45 -17.34 24.52
CA ALA A 186 0.25 -17.42 25.97
C ALA A 186 -1.21 -17.13 26.39
N ALA A 187 -1.94 -16.35 25.60
CA ALA A 187 -3.36 -16.06 25.79
C ALA A 187 -4.30 -17.08 25.12
N ASN A 188 -3.78 -18.16 24.54
CA ASN A 188 -4.51 -19.13 23.71
C ASN A 188 -5.21 -18.47 22.51
N GLN A 189 -4.56 -17.47 21.91
CA GLN A 189 -4.98 -16.82 20.68
C GLN A 189 -4.10 -17.36 19.53
N ASP A 190 -4.75 -17.96 18.53
CA ASP A 190 -4.12 -18.48 17.32
C ASP A 190 -4.30 -17.44 16.22
N ASN A 191 -3.42 -16.43 16.24
CA ASN A 191 -3.47 -15.28 15.34
C ASN A 191 -2.12 -15.19 14.62
N GLU A 192 -2.17 -14.93 13.32
CA GLU A 192 -0.98 -14.70 12.53
C GLU A 192 -0.43 -13.29 12.78
N VAL A 193 0.89 -13.16 12.95
CA VAL A 193 1.56 -11.87 13.16
C VAL A 193 2.38 -11.53 11.91
N LYS A 194 1.89 -10.56 11.14
CA LYS A 194 2.56 -10.06 9.94
C LYS A 194 3.38 -8.82 10.26
N THR A 195 4.58 -8.71 9.70
CA THR A 195 5.46 -7.58 9.95
C THR A 195 6.15 -7.08 8.69
N ALA A 196 6.11 -5.78 8.45
CA ALA A 196 6.85 -5.18 7.34
C ALA A 196 7.58 -3.90 7.72
N VAL A 197 8.72 -3.68 7.06
CA VAL A 197 9.43 -2.40 7.07
C VAL A 197 9.01 -1.60 5.85
N ILE A 198 8.50 -0.39 6.07
CA ILE A 198 7.87 0.46 5.07
C ILE A 198 8.64 1.79 4.99
N SER A 199 8.84 2.29 3.78
CA SER A 199 9.40 3.60 3.50
C SER A 199 8.47 4.72 3.98
N GLU A 200 9.03 5.89 4.27
CA GLU A 200 8.23 7.05 4.64
C GLU A 200 7.34 7.48 3.47
N GLU A 201 7.85 7.38 2.24
CA GLU A 201 7.14 7.72 1.01
C GLU A 201 5.87 6.87 0.82
N LEU A 202 5.97 5.54 0.92
CA LEU A 202 4.80 4.65 0.82
C LEU A 202 3.81 4.90 1.97
N PHE A 203 4.30 5.09 3.19
CA PHE A 203 3.43 5.36 4.34
C PHE A 203 2.65 6.68 4.19
N GLU A 204 3.33 7.77 3.83
CA GLU A 204 2.67 9.07 3.63
C GLU A 204 1.63 9.01 2.52
N LEU A 205 1.92 8.30 1.43
CA LEU A 205 0.98 8.08 0.33
C LEU A 205 -0.23 7.28 0.81
N ALA A 206 -0.04 6.11 1.42
CA ALA A 206 -1.12 5.26 1.89
C ALA A 206 -2.04 6.02 2.85
N MET A 207 -1.46 6.71 3.84
CA MET A 207 -2.23 7.52 4.80
C MET A 207 -2.99 8.66 4.13
N LYS A 208 -2.44 9.29 3.08
CA LYS A 208 -3.12 10.32 2.28
C LYS A 208 -4.30 9.75 1.50
N GLU A 209 -4.17 8.53 0.99
CA GLU A 209 -5.26 7.80 0.32
C GLU A 209 -6.25 7.17 1.32
N GLY A 210 -5.97 7.25 2.62
CA GLY A 210 -6.82 6.70 3.68
C GLY A 210 -6.62 5.20 3.92
N VAL A 211 -5.56 4.63 3.34
CA VAL A 211 -5.21 3.21 3.42
C VAL A 211 -4.18 2.99 4.52
N PHE A 212 -4.45 2.02 5.37
CA PHE A 212 -3.54 1.59 6.42
C PHE A 212 -2.62 0.47 5.91
N PRO A 213 -1.34 0.40 6.35
CA PRO A 213 -0.44 -0.72 6.10
C PRO A 213 -1.02 -2.14 6.13
N SER A 214 -1.96 -2.42 7.04
CA SER A 214 -2.62 -3.72 7.10
C SER A 214 -3.34 -4.11 5.81
N ALA A 215 -3.83 -3.14 5.04
CA ALA A 215 -4.55 -3.38 3.80
C ALA A 215 -3.63 -3.70 2.60
N TYR A 216 -2.30 -3.65 2.75
CA TYR A 216 -1.36 -4.02 1.67
C TYR A 216 -0.16 -4.81 2.17
N ILE A 217 -0.24 -5.35 3.40
CA ILE A 217 0.84 -6.10 4.03
C ILE A 217 1.14 -7.38 3.25
N ASP A 218 0.12 -7.98 2.66
CA ASP A 218 0.21 -9.24 1.90
C ASP A 218 1.07 -9.08 0.65
N LEU A 219 0.94 -7.94 -0.05
CA LEU A 219 1.84 -7.58 -1.14
C LEU A 219 3.31 -7.50 -0.70
N LEU A 220 3.58 -6.98 0.50
CA LEU A 220 4.95 -6.92 1.02
C LEU A 220 5.49 -8.31 1.35
N GLU A 221 4.66 -9.21 1.87
CA GLU A 221 5.02 -10.61 2.15
C GLU A 221 5.23 -11.42 0.87
N ALA A 222 4.45 -11.12 -0.18
CA ALA A 222 4.63 -11.62 -1.54
C ALA A 222 5.86 -11.01 -2.26
N ASN A 223 6.66 -10.17 -1.57
CA ASN A 223 7.84 -9.47 -2.09
C ASN A 223 7.57 -8.49 -3.22
N VAL A 224 6.35 -7.96 -3.33
CA VAL A 224 6.05 -6.83 -4.22
C VAL A 224 6.82 -5.61 -3.76
N SER A 225 7.45 -4.90 -4.70
CA SER A 225 8.22 -3.71 -4.38
C SER A 225 7.33 -2.59 -3.82
N GLN A 226 7.88 -1.79 -2.92
CA GLN A 226 7.15 -0.65 -2.35
C GLN A 226 6.83 0.41 -3.41
N GLU A 227 7.64 0.48 -4.48
CA GLU A 227 7.36 1.29 -5.66
C GLU A 227 6.07 0.83 -6.36
N THR A 228 5.93 -0.47 -6.64
CA THR A 228 4.70 -1.03 -7.23
C THR A 228 3.49 -0.81 -6.33
N ILE A 229 3.62 -1.00 -5.01
CA ILE A 229 2.51 -0.72 -4.07
C ILE A 229 2.10 0.76 -4.13
N GLN A 230 3.06 1.69 -4.24
CA GLN A 230 2.73 3.11 -4.44
C GLN A 230 1.96 3.31 -5.75
N GLU A 231 2.36 2.65 -6.84
CA GLU A 231 1.66 2.72 -8.12
C GLU A 231 0.23 2.17 -8.03
N ILE A 232 0.02 1.06 -7.33
CA ILE A 232 -1.32 0.49 -7.05
C ILE A 232 -2.21 1.50 -6.33
N LEU A 233 -1.73 2.10 -5.24
CA LEU A 233 -2.50 3.09 -4.49
C LEU A 233 -2.85 4.32 -5.33
N LEU A 234 -1.99 4.68 -6.29
CA LEU A 234 -2.23 5.77 -7.22
C LEU A 234 -3.23 5.43 -8.33
N LEU A 235 -3.54 4.15 -8.58
CA LEU A 235 -4.58 3.75 -9.53
C LEU A 235 -5.96 4.31 -9.18
N SER A 236 -6.22 4.54 -7.88
CA SER A 236 -7.41 5.21 -7.37
C SER A 236 -7.63 6.63 -7.96
N ASN A 237 -6.59 7.24 -8.54
CA ASN A 237 -6.65 8.55 -9.17
C ASN A 237 -6.71 8.47 -10.72
N THR A 238 -6.82 7.27 -11.28
CA THR A 238 -6.94 7.05 -12.73
C THR A 238 -8.29 7.51 -13.26
N GLU A 239 -8.31 8.09 -14.47
CA GLU A 239 -9.54 8.60 -15.07
C GLU A 239 -10.56 7.47 -15.30
N GLY A 240 -11.75 7.63 -14.72
CA GLY A 240 -12.85 6.67 -14.84
C GLY A 240 -12.89 5.59 -13.75
N VAL A 241 -11.85 5.45 -12.92
CA VAL A 241 -11.88 4.58 -11.74
C VAL A 241 -12.64 5.30 -10.62
N ASP A 242 -13.61 4.62 -10.01
CA ASP A 242 -14.23 5.14 -8.78
C ASP A 242 -13.28 4.92 -7.62
N LYS A 243 -12.69 6.02 -7.14
CA LYS A 243 -11.75 6.01 -6.03
C LYS A 243 -12.29 5.33 -4.78
N VAL A 244 -13.55 5.57 -4.42
CA VAL A 244 -14.11 5.02 -3.18
C VAL A 244 -14.28 3.52 -3.35
N LYS A 245 -14.89 3.08 -4.47
CA LYS A 245 -15.09 1.66 -4.76
C LYS A 245 -13.75 0.91 -4.84
N PHE A 246 -12.77 1.45 -5.57
CA PHE A 246 -11.44 0.84 -5.69
C PHE A 246 -10.74 0.67 -4.33
N LEU A 247 -10.84 1.65 -3.44
CA LEU A 247 -10.24 1.53 -2.11
C LEU A 247 -11.02 0.59 -1.18
N GLU A 248 -12.34 0.46 -1.35
CA GLU A 248 -13.17 -0.53 -0.64
C GLU A 248 -12.89 -1.96 -1.13
N GLU A 249 -12.54 -2.12 -2.41
CA GLU A 249 -12.24 -3.41 -3.05
C GLU A 249 -10.75 -3.61 -3.31
N LEU A 250 -9.89 -2.88 -2.57
CA LEU A 250 -8.43 -2.98 -2.71
C LEU A 250 -7.94 -4.41 -2.48
N ASP A 251 -8.57 -5.14 -1.55
CA ASP A 251 -8.26 -6.54 -1.26
C ASP A 251 -8.46 -7.43 -2.50
N THR A 252 -9.50 -7.20 -3.32
CA THR A 252 -9.72 -7.94 -4.57
C THR A 252 -8.56 -7.71 -5.54
N PHE A 253 -8.09 -6.46 -5.66
CA PHE A 253 -6.94 -6.14 -6.51
C PHE A 253 -5.64 -6.77 -5.98
N ILE A 254 -5.47 -6.82 -4.67
CA ILE A 254 -4.30 -7.42 -4.00
C ILE A 254 -4.28 -8.93 -4.24
N SER A 255 -5.38 -9.63 -3.96
CA SER A 255 -5.47 -11.08 -4.21
C SER A 255 -5.20 -11.40 -5.68
N ALA A 256 -5.72 -10.58 -6.60
CA ALA A 256 -5.44 -10.75 -8.02
C ALA A 256 -3.95 -10.57 -8.39
N MET A 257 -3.23 -9.67 -7.71
CA MET A 257 -1.77 -9.53 -7.84
C MET A 257 -1.05 -10.76 -7.30
N GLU A 258 -1.45 -11.27 -6.14
CA GLU A 258 -0.85 -12.46 -5.54
C GLU A 258 -1.05 -13.69 -6.44
N ASP A 259 -2.26 -13.90 -6.97
CA ASP A 259 -2.57 -14.99 -7.89
C ASP A 259 -1.68 -14.94 -9.15
N MET A 260 -1.47 -13.75 -9.71
CA MET A 260 -0.58 -13.57 -10.86
C MET A 260 0.89 -13.89 -10.53
N LEU A 261 1.37 -13.47 -9.36
CA LEU A 261 2.74 -13.75 -8.92
C LEU A 261 2.93 -15.25 -8.62
N GLU A 262 1.94 -15.91 -8.03
CA GLU A 262 1.95 -17.36 -7.80
C GLU A 262 1.92 -18.13 -9.12
N ALA A 263 1.22 -17.59 -10.12
CA ALA A 263 1.25 -18.07 -11.50
C ALA A 263 2.54 -17.69 -12.26
N ASP A 264 3.66 -17.39 -11.60
CA ASP A 264 4.96 -17.06 -12.23
C ASP A 264 4.90 -15.88 -13.24
N ILE A 265 3.98 -14.92 -13.08
CA ILE A 265 3.98 -13.66 -13.85
C ILE A 265 4.91 -12.66 -13.14
N ASP A 266 5.81 -12.01 -13.89
CA ASP A 266 6.71 -10.98 -13.33
C ASP A 266 5.92 -9.81 -12.73
N GLU A 267 6.36 -9.29 -11.59
CA GLU A 267 5.72 -8.18 -10.86
C GLU A 267 5.30 -7.01 -11.76
N LYS A 268 6.17 -6.56 -12.68
CA LYS A 268 5.86 -5.42 -13.55
C LYS A 268 4.83 -5.80 -14.61
N GLN A 269 4.91 -7.03 -15.10
CA GLN A 269 3.94 -7.54 -16.05
C GLN A 269 2.57 -7.72 -15.38
N ALA A 270 2.52 -8.31 -14.18
CA ALA A 270 1.32 -8.47 -13.38
C ALA A 270 0.65 -7.12 -13.10
N PHE A 271 1.42 -6.12 -12.65
CA PHE A 271 0.91 -4.76 -12.48
C PHE A 271 0.33 -4.15 -13.77
N THR A 272 1.03 -4.32 -14.89
CA THR A 272 0.55 -3.79 -16.19
C THR A 272 -0.74 -4.47 -16.63
N LEU A 273 -0.84 -5.80 -16.46
CA LEU A 273 -2.03 -6.59 -16.78
C LEU A 273 -3.21 -6.19 -15.89
N LEU A 274 -3.01 -6.09 -14.59
CA LEU A 274 -4.03 -5.67 -13.63
C LEU A 274 -4.50 -4.24 -13.86
N GLN A 275 -3.59 -3.32 -14.19
CA GLN A 275 -3.98 -1.97 -14.59
C GLN A 275 -4.87 -2.00 -15.84
N GLY A 276 -4.54 -2.85 -16.81
CA GLY A 276 -5.38 -3.06 -17.99
C GLY A 276 -6.74 -3.65 -17.65
N ALA A 277 -6.80 -4.64 -16.75
CA ALA A 277 -8.02 -5.28 -16.30
C ALA A 277 -8.93 -4.29 -15.54
N LEU A 278 -8.37 -3.47 -14.65
CA LEU A 278 -9.09 -2.39 -13.96
C LEU A 278 -9.64 -1.33 -14.93
N LEU A 279 -8.94 -1.05 -16.03
CA LEU A 279 -9.43 -0.11 -17.04
C LEU A 279 -10.54 -0.71 -17.92
N ALA A 280 -10.51 -2.03 -18.11
CA ALA A 280 -11.56 -2.79 -18.78
C ALA A 280 -12.81 -2.91 -17.90
N ASP A 281 -12.63 -3.20 -16.62
CA ASP A 281 -13.67 -3.27 -15.61
C ASP A 281 -13.40 -2.27 -14.47
N LYS A 282 -13.84 -1.05 -14.70
CA LYS A 282 -13.67 0.08 -13.76
C LYS A 282 -14.45 -0.09 -12.47
N GLU A 283 -15.42 -1.01 -12.47
CA GLU A 283 -16.25 -1.33 -11.33
C GLU A 283 -15.70 -2.52 -10.53
N ILE A 284 -14.64 -3.20 -10.99
CA ILE A 284 -13.92 -4.29 -10.29
C ILE A 284 -14.78 -5.54 -10.03
N GLU A 285 -15.99 -5.60 -10.59
CA GLU A 285 -16.94 -6.69 -10.40
C GLU A 285 -16.45 -8.01 -11.02
N GLU A 286 -15.70 -7.92 -12.12
CA GLU A 286 -15.19 -9.03 -12.92
C GLU A 286 -13.66 -9.03 -12.99
N LEU A 287 -12.99 -8.22 -12.17
CA LEU A 287 -11.52 -8.17 -12.11
C LEU A 287 -10.91 -9.55 -11.88
N SER A 288 -11.45 -10.32 -10.93
CA SER A 288 -10.99 -11.69 -10.65
C SER A 288 -11.19 -12.62 -11.84
N THR A 289 -12.29 -12.47 -12.58
CA THR A 289 -12.61 -13.29 -13.75
C THR A 289 -11.65 -12.99 -14.90
N ILE A 290 -11.36 -11.70 -15.15
CA ILE A 290 -10.37 -11.27 -16.14
C ILE A 290 -8.98 -11.81 -15.78
N VAL A 291 -8.60 -11.74 -14.51
CA VAL A 291 -7.28 -12.18 -14.03
C VAL A 291 -7.13 -13.70 -14.12
N ALA A 292 -8.16 -14.45 -13.72
CA ALA A 292 -8.19 -15.90 -13.90
C ALA A 292 -8.01 -16.28 -15.37
N ALA A 293 -8.71 -15.60 -16.29
CA ALA A 293 -8.56 -15.82 -17.72
C ALA A 293 -7.13 -15.54 -18.23
N MET A 294 -6.47 -14.50 -17.72
CA MET A 294 -5.07 -14.22 -18.04
C MET A 294 -4.13 -15.35 -17.56
N ILE A 295 -4.34 -15.83 -16.34
CA ILE A 295 -3.55 -16.93 -15.77
C ILE A 295 -3.77 -18.22 -16.58
N ASP A 296 -5.01 -18.56 -16.89
CA ASP A 296 -5.35 -19.74 -17.69
C ASP A 296 -4.69 -19.70 -19.08
N ILE A 297 -4.70 -18.55 -19.76
CA ILE A 297 -4.00 -18.38 -21.04
C ILE A 297 -2.49 -18.59 -20.88
N LYS A 298 -1.89 -18.01 -19.84
CA LYS A 298 -0.46 -18.17 -19.59
C LYS A 298 -0.13 -19.65 -19.36
N ASP A 299 -0.94 -20.35 -18.59
CA ASP A 299 -0.70 -21.76 -18.26
C ASP A 299 -0.87 -22.69 -19.47
N ALA A 300 -1.75 -22.32 -20.41
CA ALA A 300 -1.84 -22.93 -21.74
C ALA A 300 -0.66 -22.56 -22.68
N GLY A 301 0.25 -21.68 -22.24
CA GLY A 301 1.42 -21.26 -23.01
C GLY A 301 1.19 -20.08 -23.96
N GLY A 302 0.04 -19.41 -23.88
CA GLY A 302 -0.28 -18.20 -24.65
C GLY A 302 0.12 -16.90 -23.94
N ASN A 303 -0.04 -15.76 -24.63
CA ASN A 303 0.20 -14.44 -24.05
C ASN A 303 -1.01 -13.95 -23.21
N PRO A 304 -0.88 -13.73 -21.89
CA PRO A 304 -1.97 -13.26 -21.03
C PRO A 304 -2.54 -11.88 -21.43
N GLU A 305 -1.79 -11.04 -22.14
CA GLU A 305 -2.29 -9.73 -22.63
C GLU A 305 -3.42 -9.86 -23.64
N GLN A 306 -3.61 -11.05 -24.21
CA GLN A 306 -4.53 -11.30 -25.29
C GLN A 306 -6.00 -11.10 -24.87
N ILE A 307 -6.36 -11.35 -23.60
CA ILE A 307 -7.69 -11.01 -23.05
C ILE A 307 -7.98 -9.52 -23.16
N LEU A 308 -7.02 -8.66 -22.79
CA LEU A 308 -7.22 -7.20 -22.87
C LEU A 308 -7.35 -6.75 -24.33
N ALA A 309 -6.61 -7.40 -25.25
CA ALA A 309 -6.73 -7.14 -26.67
C ALA A 309 -8.11 -7.52 -27.22
N PHE A 310 -8.69 -8.62 -26.73
CA PHE A 310 -10.04 -9.05 -27.06
C PHE A 310 -11.09 -8.08 -26.52
N ILE A 311 -10.97 -7.69 -25.25
CA ILE A 311 -11.88 -6.73 -24.64
C ILE A 311 -11.89 -5.41 -25.40
N LYS A 312 -10.70 -4.88 -25.71
CA LYS A 312 -10.57 -3.66 -26.49
C LYS A 312 -11.18 -3.80 -27.88
N ALA A 313 -10.92 -4.90 -28.58
CA ALA A 313 -11.45 -5.13 -29.91
C ALA A 313 -12.99 -5.21 -29.92
N ALA A 314 -13.58 -5.91 -28.94
CA ALA A 314 -15.03 -6.02 -28.77
C ALA A 314 -15.68 -4.64 -28.55
N LEU A 315 -15.12 -3.83 -27.65
CA LEU A 315 -15.59 -2.46 -27.40
C LEU A 315 -15.48 -1.56 -28.64
N GLU A 316 -14.40 -1.68 -29.42
CA GLU A 316 -14.23 -0.96 -30.70
C GLU A 316 -15.26 -1.39 -31.76
N GLN A 317 -15.71 -2.64 -31.69
CA GLN A 317 -16.76 -3.19 -32.56
C GLN A 317 -18.18 -2.85 -32.07
N GLY A 318 -18.32 -2.23 -30.90
CA GLY A 318 -19.60 -1.81 -30.32
C GLY A 318 -20.32 -2.90 -29.55
N ILE A 319 -19.64 -4.00 -29.22
CA ILE A 319 -20.10 -4.99 -28.23
C ILE A 319 -20.01 -4.31 -26.87
N ASP A 320 -21.10 -4.34 -26.10
CA ASP A 320 -21.11 -3.74 -24.77
C ASP A 320 -20.28 -4.57 -23.77
N GLN A 321 -19.82 -3.88 -22.74
CA GLN A 321 -18.94 -4.46 -21.72
C GLN A 321 -19.64 -5.57 -20.92
N GLU A 322 -20.94 -5.46 -20.68
CA GLU A 322 -21.73 -6.45 -19.92
C GLU A 322 -21.72 -7.80 -20.65
N THR A 323 -22.13 -7.82 -21.92
CA THR A 323 -22.12 -9.02 -22.77
C THR A 323 -20.73 -9.66 -22.84
N LEU A 324 -19.70 -8.84 -23.01
CA LEU A 324 -18.33 -9.31 -23.12
C LEU A 324 -17.81 -9.93 -21.81
N LEU A 325 -18.13 -9.33 -20.67
CA LEU A 325 -17.69 -9.84 -19.37
C LEU A 325 -18.46 -11.11 -18.99
N GLU A 326 -19.73 -11.24 -19.37
CA GLU A 326 -20.50 -12.49 -19.21
C GLU A 326 -19.87 -13.65 -19.99
N GLU A 327 -19.35 -13.37 -21.19
CA GLU A 327 -18.79 -14.39 -22.10
C GLU A 327 -17.26 -14.51 -22.06
N ILE A 328 -16.59 -13.81 -21.14
CA ILE A 328 -15.12 -13.78 -21.08
C ILE A 328 -14.53 -15.18 -20.84
N THR A 329 -15.20 -16.02 -20.04
CA THR A 329 -14.76 -17.39 -19.79
C THR A 329 -14.92 -18.26 -21.04
N THR A 330 -16.02 -18.13 -21.78
CA THR A 330 -16.28 -18.85 -23.04
C THR A 330 -15.21 -18.49 -24.08
N LEU A 331 -14.96 -17.19 -24.24
CA LEU A 331 -13.96 -16.66 -25.14
C LEU A 331 -12.55 -17.13 -24.78
N THR A 332 -12.21 -17.14 -23.49
CA THR A 332 -10.92 -17.61 -22.98
C THR A 332 -10.72 -19.09 -23.28
N ALA A 333 -11.72 -19.92 -23.00
CA ALA A 333 -11.67 -21.36 -23.27
C ALA A 333 -11.48 -21.62 -24.78
N ALA A 334 -12.25 -20.96 -25.63
CA ALA A 334 -12.12 -21.08 -27.08
C ALA A 334 -10.73 -20.67 -27.60
N TYR A 335 -10.11 -19.65 -26.99
CA TYR A 335 -8.73 -19.28 -27.30
C TYR A 335 -7.73 -20.36 -26.88
N ILE A 336 -7.85 -20.85 -25.63
CA ILE A 336 -6.96 -21.88 -25.06
C ILE A 336 -7.03 -23.16 -25.88
N ASP A 337 -8.23 -23.63 -26.23
CA ASP A 337 -8.43 -24.85 -27.03
C ASP A 337 -7.65 -24.78 -28.35
N MET A 338 -7.69 -23.63 -29.04
CA MET A 338 -6.90 -23.43 -30.26
C MET A 338 -5.39 -23.51 -30.00
N ILE A 339 -4.89 -22.89 -28.92
CA ILE A 339 -3.46 -22.92 -28.58
C ILE A 339 -3.01 -24.34 -28.22
N GLU A 340 -3.80 -25.08 -27.45
CA GLU A 340 -3.50 -26.46 -27.05
C GLU A 340 -3.47 -27.42 -28.25
N GLU A 341 -4.33 -27.21 -29.24
CA GLU A 341 -4.34 -27.95 -30.50
C GLU A 341 -3.28 -27.46 -31.51
N GLY A 342 -2.43 -26.52 -31.09
CA GLY A 342 -1.24 -26.08 -31.83
C GLY A 342 -1.50 -25.02 -32.88
N ILE A 343 -2.67 -24.38 -32.87
CA ILE A 343 -2.96 -23.18 -33.68
C ILE A 343 -2.12 -22.02 -33.14
N SER A 344 -1.47 -21.28 -34.05
CA SER A 344 -0.68 -20.11 -33.67
C SER A 344 -1.51 -19.01 -32.99
N GLU A 345 -0.92 -18.28 -32.04
CA GLU A 345 -1.56 -17.14 -31.36
C GLU A 345 -2.06 -16.08 -32.34
N GLU A 346 -1.35 -15.86 -33.45
CA GLU A 346 -1.76 -14.93 -34.50
C GLU A 346 -3.06 -15.37 -35.19
N ALA A 347 -3.17 -16.66 -35.55
CA ALA A 347 -4.37 -17.22 -36.16
C ALA A 347 -5.55 -17.22 -35.17
N ALA A 348 -5.34 -17.70 -33.95
CA ALA A 348 -6.35 -17.72 -32.89
C ALA A 348 -6.88 -16.31 -32.56
N SER A 349 -5.97 -15.33 -32.37
CA SER A 349 -6.31 -13.93 -32.10
C SER A 349 -7.08 -13.28 -33.25
N THR A 350 -6.73 -13.62 -34.49
CA THR A 350 -7.42 -13.12 -35.69
C THR A 350 -8.83 -13.68 -35.78
N LEU A 351 -8.98 -15.01 -35.61
CA LEU A 351 -10.26 -15.67 -35.72
C LEU A 351 -11.26 -15.17 -34.67
N ILE A 352 -10.85 -15.05 -33.41
CA ILE A 352 -11.73 -14.55 -32.34
C ILE A 352 -12.24 -13.14 -32.66
N LYS A 353 -11.38 -12.24 -33.14
CA LYS A 353 -11.79 -10.87 -33.49
C LYS A 353 -12.77 -10.83 -34.66
N GLU A 354 -12.68 -11.79 -35.58
CA GLU A 354 -13.61 -11.94 -36.69
C GLU A 354 -14.92 -12.58 -36.24
N ALA A 355 -14.86 -13.56 -35.34
CA ALA A 355 -16.01 -14.19 -34.71
C ALA A 355 -16.85 -13.15 -33.96
N MET A 356 -16.24 -12.32 -33.12
CA MET A 356 -16.90 -11.19 -32.44
C MET A 356 -17.66 -10.26 -33.40
N LYS A 357 -17.09 -10.04 -34.59
CA LYS A 357 -17.68 -9.15 -35.58
C LYS A 357 -18.86 -9.80 -36.29
N ALA A 358 -18.79 -11.11 -36.50
CA ALA A 358 -19.85 -11.89 -37.14
C ALA A 358 -21.01 -12.09 -36.17
N ASP A 359 -20.70 -12.43 -34.92
CA ASP A 359 -21.65 -12.66 -33.85
C ASP A 359 -21.30 -11.80 -32.61
N PRO A 360 -21.91 -10.60 -32.49
CA PRO A 360 -21.75 -9.75 -31.32
C PRO A 360 -22.29 -10.33 -30.01
N SER A 361 -23.09 -11.41 -30.05
CA SER A 361 -23.57 -12.09 -28.83
C SER A 361 -22.53 -13.02 -28.22
N LEU A 362 -21.49 -13.37 -29.00
CA LEU A 362 -20.41 -14.28 -28.62
C LEU A 362 -20.84 -15.73 -28.34
N GLU A 363 -22.13 -16.07 -28.52
CA GLU A 363 -22.68 -17.41 -28.27
C GLU A 363 -22.08 -18.46 -29.22
N GLU A 364 -21.71 -18.06 -30.45
CA GLU A 364 -21.20 -18.99 -31.48
C GLU A 364 -19.66 -19.02 -31.57
N ILE A 365 -18.96 -18.41 -30.62
CA ILE A 365 -17.49 -18.31 -30.66
C ILE A 365 -16.84 -19.70 -30.69
N THR A 366 -17.32 -20.63 -29.87
CA THR A 366 -16.82 -22.01 -29.80
C THR A 366 -17.10 -22.76 -31.10
N THR A 367 -18.28 -22.59 -31.69
CA THR A 367 -18.63 -23.21 -32.98
C THR A 367 -17.63 -22.80 -34.06
N ILE A 368 -17.30 -21.51 -34.14
CA ILE A 368 -16.33 -20.99 -35.11
C ILE A 368 -14.91 -21.51 -34.85
N THR A 369 -14.46 -21.54 -33.59
CA THR A 369 -13.08 -21.95 -33.28
C THR A 369 -12.89 -23.46 -33.43
N SER A 370 -13.86 -24.28 -33.04
CA SER A 370 -13.84 -25.72 -33.26
C SER A 370 -13.75 -26.08 -34.76
N ALA A 371 -14.47 -25.34 -35.62
CA ALA A 371 -14.36 -25.54 -37.07
C ALA A 371 -12.94 -25.30 -37.61
N LEU A 372 -12.19 -24.34 -37.06
CA LEU A 372 -10.79 -24.13 -37.44
C LEU A 372 -9.93 -25.32 -37.02
N ILE A 373 -10.08 -25.76 -35.78
CA ILE A 373 -9.35 -26.90 -35.20
C ILE A 373 -9.57 -28.15 -36.06
N ASP A 374 -10.83 -28.51 -36.30
CA ASP A 374 -11.22 -29.69 -37.10
C ASP A 374 -10.58 -29.68 -38.50
N LEU A 375 -10.57 -28.53 -39.17
CA LEU A 375 -9.96 -28.39 -40.50
C LEU A 375 -8.43 -28.60 -40.47
N VAL A 376 -7.76 -28.12 -39.43
CA VAL A 376 -6.31 -28.31 -39.26
C VAL A 376 -6.02 -29.76 -38.91
N GLU A 377 -6.83 -30.40 -38.06
CA GLU A 377 -6.74 -31.83 -37.75
C GLU A 377 -6.94 -32.71 -39.00
N ASP A 378 -7.88 -32.31 -39.88
CA ASP A 378 -8.12 -32.95 -41.19
C ASP A 378 -6.99 -32.73 -42.21
N GLY A 379 -5.95 -31.97 -41.82
CA GLY A 379 -4.68 -31.87 -42.53
C GLY A 379 -4.53 -30.62 -43.40
N LEU A 380 -5.40 -29.63 -43.26
CA LEU A 380 -5.19 -28.32 -43.88
C LEU A 380 -4.09 -27.55 -43.13
N THR A 381 -3.41 -26.67 -43.84
CA THR A 381 -2.56 -25.68 -43.16
C THR A 381 -3.43 -24.64 -42.44
N GLU A 382 -2.92 -24.02 -41.36
CA GLU A 382 -3.62 -22.96 -40.64
C GLU A 382 -4.15 -21.87 -41.59
N ALA A 383 -3.36 -21.46 -42.57
CA ALA A 383 -3.75 -20.43 -43.54
C ALA A 383 -4.91 -20.88 -44.46
N GLU A 384 -4.95 -22.16 -44.85
CA GLU A 384 -6.04 -22.72 -45.66
C GLU A 384 -7.32 -22.88 -44.85
N ALA A 385 -7.19 -23.38 -43.61
CA ALA A 385 -8.31 -23.54 -42.69
C ALA A 385 -8.92 -22.17 -42.32
N MET A 386 -8.09 -21.19 -41.95
CA MET A 386 -8.52 -19.80 -41.69
C MET A 386 -9.26 -19.21 -42.89
N ALA A 387 -8.73 -19.36 -44.11
CA ALA A 387 -9.38 -18.82 -45.31
C ALA A 387 -10.75 -19.46 -45.57
N LYS A 388 -10.91 -20.76 -45.28
CA LYS A 388 -12.21 -21.45 -45.39
C LYS A 388 -13.21 -20.94 -44.35
N VAL A 389 -12.81 -20.88 -43.08
CA VAL A 389 -13.69 -20.40 -41.99
C VAL A 389 -14.13 -18.96 -42.25
N GLN A 390 -13.20 -18.07 -42.64
CA GLN A 390 -13.49 -16.69 -43.01
C GLN A 390 -14.48 -16.58 -44.17
N ALA A 391 -14.33 -17.42 -45.19
CA ALA A 391 -15.23 -17.42 -46.33
C ALA A 391 -16.62 -17.95 -45.97
N ALA A 392 -16.72 -18.92 -45.07
CA ALA A 392 -17.98 -19.44 -44.54
C ALA A 392 -18.71 -18.36 -43.71
N ILE A 393 -18.02 -17.68 -42.79
CA ILE A 393 -18.55 -16.54 -42.01
C ILE A 393 -19.05 -15.42 -42.93
N ALA A 394 -18.28 -15.10 -43.98
CA ALA A 394 -18.68 -14.07 -44.94
C ALA A 394 -19.90 -14.47 -45.80
N ALA A 395 -20.09 -15.77 -46.03
CA ALA A 395 -21.20 -16.31 -46.82
C ALA A 395 -22.49 -16.40 -46.01
N ASP A 396 -22.41 -16.73 -44.72
CA ASP A 396 -23.55 -16.75 -43.80
C ASP A 396 -23.21 -16.09 -42.45
N PRO A 397 -23.45 -14.78 -42.32
CA PRO A 397 -23.23 -14.07 -41.07
C PRO A 397 -24.12 -14.52 -39.90
N SER A 398 -25.18 -15.30 -40.16
CA SER A 398 -26.01 -15.85 -39.08
C SER A 398 -25.41 -17.10 -38.43
N LEU A 399 -24.37 -17.67 -39.05
CA LEU A 399 -23.67 -18.88 -38.61
C LEU A 399 -24.53 -20.16 -38.57
N GLU A 400 -25.85 -20.08 -38.83
CA GLU A 400 -26.78 -21.22 -38.81
C GLU A 400 -26.38 -22.36 -39.75
N ASN A 401 -25.66 -22.06 -40.85
CA ASN A 401 -25.25 -23.05 -41.85
C ASN A 401 -23.72 -23.17 -41.97
N LEU A 402 -22.96 -22.88 -40.90
CA LEU A 402 -21.50 -22.86 -40.92
C LEU A 402 -20.93 -24.20 -41.44
N ASP A 403 -21.35 -25.33 -40.86
CA ASP A 403 -20.90 -26.68 -41.25
C ASP A 403 -21.11 -26.97 -42.74
N ASP A 404 -22.33 -26.68 -43.23
CA ASP A 404 -22.70 -26.88 -44.64
C ASP A 404 -21.87 -26.02 -45.60
N LEU A 405 -21.35 -24.88 -45.14
CA LEU A 405 -20.51 -23.98 -45.93
C LEU A 405 -19.05 -24.39 -45.94
N LEU A 406 -18.52 -24.95 -44.84
CA LEU A 406 -17.15 -25.44 -44.74
C LEU A 406 -16.87 -26.58 -45.73
N ASP A 407 -17.89 -27.40 -46.04
CA ASP A 407 -17.83 -28.46 -47.06
C ASP A 407 -17.83 -27.94 -48.51
N ARG A 408 -18.26 -26.70 -48.73
CA ARG A 408 -18.55 -26.14 -50.07
C ARG A 408 -17.52 -25.14 -50.55
N VAL A 409 -16.80 -24.52 -49.62
CA VAL A 409 -15.73 -23.53 -49.87
C VAL A 409 -14.37 -24.20 -49.68
#